data_AF-A0A7W0LY54-F1
#
_entry.id   AF-A0A7W0LY54-F1
#
_cell.length_a   1.000
_cell.length_b   1.000
_cell.length_c   1.000
_cell.angle_alpha   90.00
_cell.angle_beta   90.00
_cell.angle_gamma   90.00
#
_symmetry.space_group_name_H-M   'P 1'
#
loop_
_entity.id
_entity.type
_entity.pdbx_description
1 polymer ?
#
loop_
_entity_poly.entity_id
_entity_poly.type
_entity_poly.pdbx_seq_one_letter_code
_entity_poly.pdbx_strand_id
1 'polypeptide(L)'
;MTRSASILAVGVLSLGALSACGGGGSVEDFCDSYLSLEDLQGQNISGFGDALNDLSDASPDEIKDDVDTLNSAYDDVASTLEDAGVDPENFDPSNPDASGLDREALEGLQQDVEAIGSEDVEQANQNIQDYATENCDGSSS
;
A
#
# COMPACT_ATOMS: atom_id res chain seq x y z
N MET A 1 -8.02 -3.41 -67.33
CA MET A 1 -7.02 -2.77 -66.45
C MET A 1 -7.72 -2.37 -65.16
N THR A 2 -7.45 -3.10 -64.08
CA THR A 2 -7.10 -2.58 -62.73
C THR A 2 -7.48 -1.11 -62.44
N ARG A 3 -8.22 -0.73 -61.38
CA ARG A 3 -8.22 -1.18 -59.98
C ARG A 3 -9.46 -0.67 -59.23
N SER A 4 -9.93 -1.48 -58.30
CA SER A 4 -10.85 -1.15 -57.21
C SER A 4 -10.23 -0.18 -56.20
N ALA A 5 -11.06 0.65 -55.56
CA ALA A 5 -10.75 1.28 -54.27
C ALA A 5 -12.05 1.57 -53.50
N SER A 6 -12.60 0.52 -52.86
CA SER A 6 -13.60 0.67 -51.80
C SER A 6 -12.90 1.16 -50.55
N ILE A 7 -13.19 2.40 -50.12
CA ILE A 7 -12.73 2.92 -48.83
C ILE A 7 -13.75 2.49 -47.78
N LEU A 8 -13.48 1.39 -47.09
CA LEU A 8 -14.08 1.04 -45.81
C LEU A 8 -13.42 1.92 -44.75
N ALA A 9 -14.11 2.99 -44.34
CA ALA A 9 -13.75 3.73 -43.14
C ALA A 9 -14.09 2.88 -41.93
N VAL A 10 -13.10 2.12 -41.44
CA VAL A 10 -13.15 1.49 -40.12
C VAL A 10 -13.08 2.62 -39.10
N GLY A 11 -14.22 2.92 -38.47
CA GLY A 11 -14.27 3.74 -37.27
C GLY A 11 -13.58 2.99 -36.15
N VAL A 12 -12.27 3.20 -36.01
CA VAL A 12 -11.52 2.84 -34.82
C VAL A 12 -12.10 3.69 -33.69
N LEU A 13 -12.90 3.05 -32.83
CA LEU A 13 -13.24 3.56 -31.51
C LEU A 13 -11.93 3.89 -30.82
N SER A 14 -11.60 5.17 -30.87
CA SER A 14 -10.54 5.77 -30.09
C SER A 14 -11.06 5.74 -28.66
N LEU A 15 -10.80 4.64 -27.95
CA LEU A 15 -10.76 4.62 -26.50
C LEU A 15 -9.63 5.59 -26.12
N GLY A 16 -10.00 6.86 -26.13
CA GLY A 16 -9.18 7.95 -25.69
C GLY A 16 -8.80 7.64 -24.27
N ALA A 17 -7.52 7.35 -24.09
CA ALA A 17 -6.82 7.43 -22.83
C ALA A 17 -7.32 8.65 -22.06
N LEU A 18 -8.06 8.40 -20.99
CA LEU A 18 -8.32 9.34 -19.92
C LEU A 18 -7.05 9.49 -19.06
N SER A 19 -5.88 9.64 -19.68
CA SER A 19 -4.63 9.98 -19.00
C SER A 19 -4.54 11.49 -18.81
N ALA A 20 -5.49 12.06 -18.06
CA ALA A 20 -5.45 13.47 -17.66
C ALA A 20 -6.46 13.80 -16.54
N CYS A 21 -6.18 13.32 -15.33
CA CYS A 21 -6.46 13.99 -14.04
C CYS A 21 -5.80 13.15 -12.93
N GLY A 22 -4.48 12.97 -12.89
CA GLY A 22 -3.63 13.85 -12.10
C GLY A 22 -3.89 13.68 -10.59
N GLY A 23 -3.62 12.49 -10.03
CA GLY A 23 -3.73 12.26 -8.59
C GLY A 23 -3.64 10.80 -8.11
N GLY A 24 -3.94 9.80 -8.95
CA GLY A 24 -3.81 8.38 -8.60
C GLY A 24 -2.62 7.73 -9.30
N GLY A 25 -1.86 6.90 -8.59
CA GLY A 25 -0.72 6.19 -9.15
C GLY A 25 -1.12 5.13 -10.19
N SER A 26 -0.17 4.73 -11.03
CA SER A 26 -0.42 3.76 -12.10
C SER A 26 -0.43 2.34 -11.53
N VAL A 27 -1.14 1.41 -12.17
CA VAL A 27 -1.07 -0.03 -11.83
C VAL A 27 0.37 -0.54 -11.80
N GLU A 28 1.19 -0.11 -12.77
CA GLU A 28 2.62 -0.46 -12.82
C GLU A 28 3.40 0.08 -11.61
N ASP A 29 3.12 1.32 -11.18
CA ASP A 29 3.77 1.94 -10.02
C ASP A 29 3.34 1.23 -8.73
N PHE A 30 2.04 0.94 -8.58
CA PHE A 30 1.51 0.18 -7.45
C PHE A 30 2.17 -1.18 -7.33
N CYS A 31 2.31 -1.91 -8.44
CA CYS A 31 2.90 -3.24 -8.42
C CYS A 31 4.39 -3.22 -8.03
N ASP A 32 5.15 -2.21 -8.47
CA ASP A 32 6.55 -2.05 -8.08
C ASP A 32 6.69 -1.76 -6.57
N SER A 33 5.86 -0.84 -6.05
CA SER A 33 5.81 -0.53 -4.62
C SER A 33 5.32 -1.71 -3.78
N TYR A 34 4.31 -2.47 -4.26
CA TYR A 34 3.76 -3.62 -3.54
C TYR A 34 4.78 -4.75 -3.42
N LEU A 35 5.49 -5.08 -4.50
CA LEU A 35 6.56 -6.09 -4.47
C LEU A 35 7.71 -5.66 -3.55
N SER A 36 8.06 -4.37 -3.56
CA SER A 36 9.07 -3.82 -2.64
C SER A 36 8.64 -3.94 -1.17
N LEU A 37 7.35 -3.72 -0.88
CA LEU A 37 6.78 -3.90 0.44
C LEU A 37 6.80 -5.38 0.88
N GLU A 38 6.48 -6.33 -0.01
CA GLU A 38 6.56 -7.77 0.27
C GLU A 38 7.98 -8.23 0.60
N ASP A 39 8.99 -7.71 -0.09
CA ASP A 39 10.41 -7.97 0.21
C ASP A 39 10.84 -7.44 1.59
N LEU A 40 10.10 -6.46 2.12
CA LEU A 40 10.32 -5.85 3.43
C LEU A 40 9.46 -6.46 4.55
N GLN A 41 8.43 -7.24 4.23
CA GLN A 41 7.63 -7.92 5.26
C GLN A 41 8.52 -8.82 6.13
N GLY A 42 8.57 -8.51 7.43
CA GLY A 42 9.42 -9.21 8.40
C GLY A 42 10.80 -8.58 8.61
N GLN A 43 11.08 -7.42 8.02
CA GLN A 43 12.24 -6.57 8.30
C GLN A 43 11.84 -5.36 9.17
N ASN A 44 12.78 -4.46 9.50
CA ASN A 44 12.56 -3.32 10.41
C ASN A 44 11.35 -2.44 10.01
N ILE A 45 10.66 -1.89 11.01
CA ILE A 45 9.42 -1.11 10.88
C ILE A 45 9.58 0.16 10.03
N SER A 46 10.70 0.87 10.13
CA SER A 46 10.90 2.12 9.38
C SER A 46 10.93 1.91 7.86
N GLY A 47 11.67 0.90 7.39
CA GLY A 47 11.66 0.54 5.97
C GLY A 47 10.28 0.10 5.49
N PHE A 48 9.50 -0.54 6.37
CA PHE A 48 8.12 -0.92 6.07
C PHE A 48 7.19 0.30 5.99
N GLY A 49 7.35 1.30 6.87
CA GLY A 49 6.59 2.55 6.84
C GLY A 49 6.87 3.38 5.58
N ASP A 50 8.13 3.56 5.20
CA ASP A 50 8.49 4.25 3.95
C ASP A 50 7.88 3.52 2.73
N ALA A 51 7.95 2.18 2.70
CA ALA A 51 7.38 1.38 1.62
C ALA A 51 5.85 1.44 1.56
N LEU A 52 5.16 1.54 2.71
CA LEU A 52 3.71 1.77 2.76
C LEU A 52 3.33 3.15 2.24
N ASN A 53 4.14 4.17 2.51
CA ASN A 53 3.94 5.52 2.01
C ASN A 53 4.11 5.54 0.48
N ASP A 54 5.18 4.92 -0.03
CA ASP A 54 5.42 4.76 -1.47
C ASP A 54 4.29 3.95 -2.14
N LEU A 55 3.74 2.93 -1.46
CA LEU A 55 2.59 2.18 -1.95
C LEU A 55 1.33 3.06 -2.00
N SER A 56 1.06 3.87 -0.97
CA SER A 56 -0.09 4.80 -0.94
C SER A 56 -0.02 5.82 -2.07
N ASP A 57 1.16 6.40 -2.31
CA ASP A 57 1.37 7.37 -3.39
C ASP A 57 1.25 6.74 -4.78
N ALA A 58 1.70 5.49 -4.92
CA ALA A 58 1.59 4.72 -6.15
C ALA A 58 0.21 4.08 -6.37
N SER A 59 -0.68 4.13 -5.37
CA SER A 59 -1.96 3.44 -5.43
C SER A 59 -2.95 4.10 -6.38
N PRO A 60 -3.61 3.31 -7.25
CA PRO A 60 -4.78 3.73 -7.99
C PRO A 60 -5.92 4.14 -7.05
N ASP A 61 -6.75 5.10 -7.48
CA ASP A 61 -7.89 5.59 -6.68
C ASP A 61 -8.83 4.47 -6.20
N GLU A 62 -8.90 3.35 -6.93
CA GLU A 62 -9.74 2.18 -6.60
C GLU A 62 -9.30 1.43 -5.35
N ILE A 63 -8.00 1.46 -5.02
CA ILE A 63 -7.42 0.76 -3.86
C ILE A 63 -6.77 1.72 -2.84
N LYS A 64 -6.68 3.01 -3.18
CA LYS A 64 -5.99 4.01 -2.36
C LYS A 64 -6.55 4.11 -0.95
N ASP A 65 -7.88 4.08 -0.78
CA ASP A 65 -8.50 4.15 0.55
C ASP A 65 -8.11 2.95 1.43
N ASP A 66 -7.97 1.76 0.85
CA ASP A 66 -7.54 0.56 1.56
C ASP A 66 -6.05 0.67 1.94
N VAL A 67 -5.20 1.14 1.02
CA VAL A 67 -3.77 1.36 1.31
C VAL A 67 -3.56 2.45 2.36
N ASP A 68 -4.33 3.53 2.32
CA ASP A 68 -4.28 4.61 3.31
C ASP A 68 -4.75 4.12 4.69
N THR A 69 -5.74 3.21 4.74
CA THR A 69 -6.20 2.57 5.98
C THR A 69 -5.09 1.72 6.60
N LEU A 70 -4.41 0.91 5.79
CA LEU A 70 -3.27 0.12 6.24
C LEU A 70 -2.12 1.03 6.70
N ASN A 71 -1.74 2.01 5.88
CA ASN A 71 -0.64 2.93 6.18
C ASN A 71 -0.88 3.70 7.48
N SER A 72 -2.09 4.24 7.68
CA SER A 72 -2.42 5.00 8.89
C SER A 72 -2.30 4.15 10.16
N ALA A 73 -2.71 2.88 10.12
CA ALA A 73 -2.60 2.00 11.29
C ALA A 73 -1.13 1.72 11.70
N TYR A 74 -0.23 1.63 10.72
CA TYR A 74 1.20 1.48 10.99
C TYR A 74 1.88 2.81 11.38
N ASP A 75 1.44 3.93 10.81
CA ASP A 75 1.92 5.28 11.15
C ASP A 75 1.55 5.66 12.60
N ASP A 76 0.36 5.27 13.07
CA ASP A 76 -0.07 5.46 14.45
C ASP A 76 0.87 4.72 15.43
N VAL A 77 1.23 3.46 15.11
CA VAL A 77 2.21 2.70 15.91
C VAL A 77 3.58 3.38 15.93
N ALA A 78 4.08 3.81 14.76
CA ALA A 78 5.37 4.49 14.67
C ALA A 78 5.38 5.79 15.48
N SER A 79 4.33 6.60 15.35
CA SER A 79 4.14 7.85 16.08
C SER A 79 4.11 7.63 17.59
N THR A 80 3.38 6.62 18.07
CA THR A 80 3.33 6.28 19.51
C THR A 80 4.70 5.87 20.05
N LEU A 81 5.51 5.16 19.26
CA LEU A 81 6.88 4.81 19.64
C LEU A 81 7.78 6.07 19.71
N GLU A 82 7.72 6.92 18.69
CA GLU A 82 8.49 8.18 18.64
C GLU A 82 8.14 9.12 19.80
N ASP A 83 6.85 9.28 20.11
CA ASP A 83 6.37 10.10 21.22
C ASP A 83 6.86 9.56 22.58
N ALA A 84 7.03 8.24 22.69
CA ALA A 84 7.61 7.59 23.85
C ALA A 84 9.15 7.65 23.88
N GLY A 85 9.79 8.24 22.87
CA GLY A 85 11.24 8.32 22.73
C GLY A 85 11.89 6.98 22.36
N VAL A 86 11.10 6.03 21.85
CA VAL A 86 11.58 4.77 21.28
C VAL A 86 11.72 4.97 19.79
N ASP A 87 12.88 4.60 19.27
CA ASP A 87 13.14 4.64 17.85
C ASP A 87 12.37 3.49 17.15
N PRO A 88 11.38 3.78 16.27
CA PRO A 88 10.62 2.75 15.56
C PRO A 88 11.51 1.83 14.74
N GLU A 89 12.68 2.32 14.28
CA GLU A 89 13.64 1.52 13.51
C GLU A 89 14.22 0.34 14.34
N ASN A 90 14.27 0.50 15.66
CA ASN A 90 14.84 -0.46 16.59
C ASN A 90 13.78 -1.25 17.36
N PHE A 91 12.49 -1.00 17.09
CA PHE A 91 11.39 -1.70 17.74
C PHE A 91 11.14 -3.05 17.08
N ASP A 92 11.31 -4.13 17.84
CA ASP A 92 10.93 -5.47 17.44
C ASP A 92 9.52 -5.79 17.97
N PRO A 93 8.48 -5.86 17.12
CA PRO A 93 7.13 -6.18 17.56
C PRO A 93 7.00 -7.60 18.12
N SER A 94 7.92 -8.52 17.80
CA SER A 94 7.97 -9.87 18.36
C SER A 94 8.59 -9.92 19.75
N ASN A 95 9.36 -8.89 20.11
CA ASN A 95 9.99 -8.74 21.43
C ASN A 95 10.00 -7.26 21.84
N PRO A 96 8.83 -6.68 22.15
CA PRO A 96 8.73 -5.27 22.49
C PRO A 96 9.46 -5.02 23.80
N ASP A 97 10.61 -4.33 23.73
CA ASP A 97 11.32 -3.89 24.92
C ASP A 97 10.54 -2.75 25.58
N ALA A 98 9.62 -3.12 26.46
CA ALA A 98 8.78 -2.20 27.21
C ALA A 98 9.54 -1.41 28.29
N SER A 99 10.85 -1.62 28.48
CA SER A 99 11.60 -0.98 29.57
C SER A 99 11.78 0.53 29.40
N GLY A 100 11.64 1.05 28.19
CA GLY A 100 11.67 2.48 27.86
C GLY A 100 10.30 3.16 27.83
N LEU A 101 9.21 2.41 27.79
CA LEU A 101 7.86 2.95 27.63
C LEU A 101 7.22 3.22 29.00
N ASP A 102 6.64 4.40 29.17
CA ASP A 102 5.79 4.65 30.33
C ASP A 102 4.40 4.01 30.15
N ARG A 103 3.55 4.11 31.17
CA ARG A 103 2.23 3.47 31.15
C ARG A 103 1.34 4.02 30.05
N GLU A 104 1.38 5.32 29.79
CA GLU A 104 0.54 5.97 28.79
C GLU A 104 0.97 5.52 27.39
N ALA A 105 2.28 5.50 27.12
CA ALA A 105 2.85 4.97 25.88
C ALA A 105 2.53 3.48 25.66
N LEU A 106 2.60 2.65 26.71
CA LEU A 106 2.23 1.23 26.62
C LEU A 106 0.74 1.02 26.35
N GLU A 107 -0.12 1.87 26.88
CA GLU A 107 -1.57 1.83 26.65
C GLU A 107 -1.93 2.30 25.23
N GLY A 108 -1.24 3.34 24.72
CA GLY A 108 -1.36 3.77 23.33
C GLY A 108 -0.90 2.69 22.36
N LEU A 109 0.30 2.16 22.56
CA LEU A 109 0.89 1.15 21.67
C LEU A 109 0.02 -0.12 21.59
N GLN A 110 -0.59 -0.53 22.71
CA GLN A 110 -1.54 -1.65 22.69
C GLN A 110 -2.77 -1.33 21.84
N GLN A 111 -3.34 -0.13 21.97
CA GLN A 111 -4.50 0.28 21.18
C GLN A 111 -4.17 0.35 19.68
N ASP A 112 -3.01 0.87 19.32
CA ASP A 112 -2.60 0.99 17.93
C ASP A 112 -2.30 -0.39 17.31
N VAL A 113 -1.66 -1.29 18.07
CA VAL A 113 -1.47 -2.69 17.66
C VAL A 113 -2.81 -3.43 17.54
N GLU A 114 -3.77 -3.17 18.43
CA GLU A 114 -5.13 -3.70 18.31
C GLU A 114 -5.85 -3.16 17.06
N ALA A 115 -5.61 -1.90 16.69
CA ALA A 115 -6.16 -1.28 15.48
C ALA A 115 -5.60 -1.93 14.20
N ILE A 116 -4.32 -2.30 14.17
CA ILE A 116 -3.74 -3.09 13.05
C ILE A 116 -4.47 -4.43 12.88
N GLY A 117 -4.89 -5.06 13.99
CA GLY A 117 -5.67 -6.30 13.98
C GLY A 117 -7.19 -6.11 13.84
N SER A 118 -7.65 -4.91 13.51
CA SER A 118 -9.08 -4.62 13.36
C SER A 118 -9.65 -5.20 12.06
N GLU A 119 -10.96 -5.45 12.04
CA GLU A 119 -11.67 -5.96 10.86
C GLU A 119 -11.48 -5.04 9.63
N ASP A 120 -11.38 -3.73 9.83
CA ASP A 120 -11.20 -2.75 8.76
C ASP A 120 -9.80 -2.87 8.13
N VAL A 121 -8.74 -2.99 8.95
CA VAL A 121 -7.36 -3.17 8.46
C VAL A 121 -7.18 -4.56 7.83
N GLU A 122 -7.77 -5.61 8.42
CA GLU A 122 -7.76 -6.95 7.84
C GLU A 122 -8.45 -7.00 6.47
N GLN A 123 -9.56 -6.28 6.30
CA GLN A 123 -10.28 -6.18 5.04
C GLN A 123 -9.50 -5.36 4.02
N ALA A 124 -8.94 -4.22 4.42
CA ALA A 124 -8.09 -3.40 3.56
C ALA A 124 -6.89 -4.21 3.04
N ASN A 125 -6.21 -4.94 3.93
CA ASN A 125 -5.09 -5.80 3.55
C ASN A 125 -5.50 -6.93 2.58
N GLN A 126 -6.69 -7.50 2.73
CA GLN A 126 -7.23 -8.48 1.77
C GLN A 126 -7.51 -7.85 0.41
N ASN A 127 -8.15 -6.68 0.37
CA ASN A 127 -8.44 -5.97 -0.87
C ASN A 127 -7.15 -5.63 -1.63
N ILE A 128 -6.10 -5.19 -0.92
CA ILE A 128 -4.79 -4.87 -1.52
C ILE A 128 -4.16 -6.12 -2.13
N GLN A 129 -4.18 -7.25 -1.42
CA GLN A 129 -3.65 -8.53 -1.92
C GLN A 129 -4.43 -9.05 -3.13
N ASP A 130 -5.77 -8.95 -3.09
CA ASP A 130 -6.62 -9.35 -4.22
C ASP A 130 -6.33 -8.47 -5.44
N TYR A 131 -6.26 -7.15 -5.24
CA TYR A 131 -5.92 -6.20 -6.30
C TYR A 131 -4.53 -6.49 -6.90
N ALA A 132 -3.53 -6.74 -6.05
CA ALA A 132 -2.19 -7.11 -6.49
C ALA A 132 -2.19 -8.44 -7.26
N THR A 133 -2.95 -9.45 -6.80
CA THR A 133 -3.07 -10.74 -7.48
C THR A 133 -3.70 -10.60 -8.87
N GLU A 134 -4.68 -9.71 -9.01
CA GLU A 134 -5.39 -9.47 -10.27
C GLU A 134 -4.58 -8.64 -11.27
N ASN A 135 -3.75 -7.72 -10.79
CA ASN A 135 -3.13 -6.68 -11.63
C ASN A 135 -1.60 -6.75 -11.71
N CYS A 136 -0.93 -7.32 -10.70
CA CYS A 136 0.51 -7.49 -10.68
C CYS A 136 0.87 -8.87 -11.22
N ASP A 137 1.75 -8.91 -12.23
CA ASP A 137 2.23 -10.15 -12.84
C ASP A 137 3.17 -10.86 -11.85
N GLY A 138 2.60 -11.58 -10.87
CA GLY A 138 3.33 -12.05 -9.69
C GLY A 138 2.66 -13.13 -8.85
N SER A 139 1.78 -13.99 -9.41
CA SER A 139 1.35 -15.24 -8.74
C SER A 139 0.87 -16.30 -9.75
N SER A 140 1.80 -16.82 -10.55
CA SER A 140 1.65 -18.10 -11.26
C SER A 140 3.01 -18.76 -11.43
N SER A 141 3.49 -19.41 -10.37
CA SER A 141 4.48 -20.48 -10.44
C SER A 141 4.25 -21.50 -9.33
#